data_AF-A0A6V8LJT0-F1
#
_entry.id   AF-A0A6V8LJT0-F1
#
_cell.length_a   1.000
_cell.length_b   1.000
_cell.length_c   1.000
_cell.angle_alpha   90.00
_cell.angle_beta   90.00
_cell.angle_gamma   90.00
#
_symmetry.space_group_name_H-M   'P 1'
#
loop_
_entity.id
_entity.type
_entity.pdbx_description
1 polymer ?
#
loop_
_entity_poly.entity_id
_entity_poly.type
_entity_poly.pdbx_seq_one_letter_code
_entity_poly.pdbx_strand_id
1 'polypeptide(L)'
;MTVGDDGGSSGRLRAERGALPPGDLRQALAALAAPDAAMRTDLLQHRFRPPGPLTGHTVGNLVLLGLMELLGDPVAALDHAAAMVGAAGRVLPMSCQPLGIEAEVQGPTPPYPMMF
;
A
#
# COMPACT_ATOMS: atom_id res chain seq x y z
N MET A 1 -11.72 3.19 -5.78
CA MET A 1 -11.63 4.64 -5.49
C MET A 1 -10.24 4.91 -4.97
N THR A 2 -9.46 5.78 -5.61
CA THR A 2 -8.17 6.25 -5.08
C THR A 2 -8.34 7.70 -4.65
N VAL A 3 -8.78 7.90 -3.41
CA VAL A 3 -8.60 9.18 -2.73
C VAL A 3 -7.26 9.05 -2.02
N GLY A 4 -6.30 9.90 -2.39
CA GLY A 4 -4.92 9.84 -1.93
C GLY A 4 -4.77 10.14 -0.44
N ASP A 5 -5.04 9.15 0.40
CA ASP A 5 -5.03 9.32 1.86
C ASP A 5 -3.83 8.66 2.57
N ASP A 6 -2.75 8.40 1.84
CA ASP A 6 -1.53 7.73 2.36
C ASP A 6 -0.23 8.53 2.11
N GLY A 7 -0.34 9.78 1.65
CA GLY A 7 0.79 10.62 1.20
C GLY A 7 1.91 10.81 2.23
N GLY A 8 1.64 10.64 3.52
CA GLY A 8 2.64 10.82 4.58
C GLY A 8 3.54 9.62 4.85
N SER A 9 3.01 8.40 5.02
CA SER A 9 3.80 7.25 5.52
C SER A 9 4.17 6.24 4.43
N SER A 10 3.23 5.91 3.53
CA SER A 10 3.47 5.06 2.36
C SER A 10 4.34 5.79 1.33
N GLY A 11 4.20 7.12 1.22
CA GLY A 11 5.07 7.98 0.41
C GLY A 11 6.53 7.97 0.87
N ARG A 12 6.78 8.07 2.19
CA ARG A 12 8.14 7.97 2.76
C ARG A 12 8.77 6.60 2.51
N LEU A 13 8.05 5.52 2.82
CA LEU A 13 8.54 4.16 2.61
C LEU A 13 8.82 3.84 1.13
N ARG A 14 7.98 4.35 0.22
CA ARG A 14 8.17 4.21 -1.23
C ARG A 14 9.37 5.02 -1.73
N ALA A 15 9.54 6.26 -1.29
CA ALA A 15 10.65 7.13 -1.70
C ALA A 15 12.02 6.57 -1.27
N GLU A 16 12.06 5.89 -0.12
CA GLU A 16 13.31 5.32 0.41
C GLU A 16 13.69 3.98 -0.23
N ARG A 17 12.72 3.22 -0.78
CA ARG A 17 12.95 1.80 -1.13
C ARG A 17 12.54 1.36 -2.53
N GLY A 18 11.93 2.24 -3.33
CA GLY A 18 11.50 1.89 -4.69
C GLY A 18 10.50 0.71 -4.72
N ALA A 19 9.75 0.52 -3.65
CA ALA A 19 8.76 -0.56 -3.52
C ALA A 19 7.38 -0.12 -4.06
N LEU A 20 6.54 -1.10 -4.42
CA LEU A 20 5.15 -0.84 -4.78
C LEU A 20 4.40 -0.19 -3.60
N PRO A 21 3.48 0.77 -3.85
CA PRO A 21 2.70 1.37 -2.77
C PRO A 21 1.84 0.29 -2.09
N PRO A 22 2.10 -0.05 -0.81
CA PRO A 22 1.45 -1.21 -0.17
C PRO A 22 0.00 -0.93 0.24
N GLY A 23 -0.42 0.34 0.28
CA GLY A 23 -1.73 0.77 0.80
C GLY A 23 -2.92 0.14 0.07
N ASP A 24 -3.00 0.29 -1.25
CA ASP A 24 -4.13 -0.24 -2.04
C ASP A 24 -4.15 -1.78 -2.03
N LEU A 25 -2.98 -2.42 -2.08
CA LEU A 25 -2.84 -3.87 -2.02
C LEU A 25 -3.30 -4.42 -0.67
N ARG A 26 -2.94 -3.75 0.43
CA ARG A 26 -3.44 -4.06 1.78
C ARG A 26 -4.96 -3.96 1.85
N GLN A 27 -5.55 -2.89 1.31
CA GLN A 27 -7.02 -2.74 1.32
C GLN A 27 -7.71 -3.85 0.53
N ALA A 28 -7.15 -4.25 -0.62
CA ALA A 28 -7.66 -5.36 -1.40
C ALA A 28 -7.58 -6.69 -0.63
N LEU A 29 -6.46 -6.95 0.06
CA LEU A 29 -6.30 -8.15 0.90
C LEU A 29 -7.31 -8.19 2.04
N ALA A 30 -7.53 -7.06 2.72
CA ALA A 30 -8.52 -6.97 3.80
C ALA A 30 -9.95 -7.21 3.31
N ALA A 31 -10.28 -6.72 2.11
CA ALA A 31 -11.59 -6.91 1.49
C ALA A 31 -11.87 -8.37 1.08
N LEU A 32 -10.82 -9.15 0.80
CA LEU A 32 -10.93 -10.56 0.42
C LEU A 32 -10.78 -11.52 1.61
N ALA A 33 -10.48 -11.03 2.81
CA ALA A 33 -10.20 -11.86 3.97
C ALA A 33 -11.36 -12.80 4.32
N ALA A 34 -11.03 -14.01 4.79
CA ALA A 34 -12.03 -14.98 5.22
C ALA A 34 -12.85 -14.45 6.43
N PRO A 35 -14.12 -14.88 6.59
CA PRO A 35 -14.95 -14.47 7.72
C PRO A 35 -14.36 -14.81 9.10
N ASP A 36 -13.56 -15.87 9.20
CA ASP A 36 -12.90 -16.32 10.43
C ASP A 36 -11.54 -15.63 10.69
N ALA A 37 -11.13 -14.72 9.81
CA ALA A 37 -9.84 -14.01 9.88
C ALA A 37 -9.92 -12.64 10.57
N ALA A 38 -11.03 -12.30 11.24
CA ALA A 38 -11.30 -10.96 11.78
C ALA A 38 -10.10 -10.31 12.49
N MET A 39 -9.47 -11.01 13.45
CA MET A 39 -8.30 -10.47 14.18
C MET A 39 -7.08 -10.25 13.27
N ARG A 40 -6.84 -11.12 12.27
CA ARG A 40 -5.72 -11.00 11.33
C ARG A 40 -5.97 -9.84 10.35
N THR A 41 -7.20 -9.66 9.93
CA THR A 41 -7.64 -8.51 9.12
C THR A 41 -7.49 -7.21 9.90
N ASP A 42 -7.98 -7.16 11.14
CA ASP A 42 -7.83 -5.98 12.02
C ASP A 42 -6.35 -5.65 12.27
N LEU A 43 -5.50 -6.67 12.44
CA LEU A 43 -4.07 -6.49 12.54
C LEU A 43 -3.48 -5.86 11.27
N LEU A 44 -3.81 -6.37 10.07
CA LEU A 44 -3.35 -5.76 8.82
C LEU A 44 -3.79 -4.29 8.70
N GLN A 45 -4.99 -3.96 9.16
CA GLN A 45 -5.55 -2.61 9.11
C GLN A 45 -5.07 -1.70 10.25
N HIS A 46 -4.45 -2.25 11.29
CA HIS A 46 -4.05 -1.50 12.48
C HIS A 46 -3.05 -0.39 12.13
N ARG A 47 -3.35 0.84 12.55
CA ARG A 47 -2.48 2.01 12.43
C ARG A 47 -1.91 2.38 13.79
N PHE A 48 -0.58 2.43 13.89
CA PHE A 48 0.11 2.82 15.11
C PHE A 48 -0.24 4.26 15.49
N ARG A 49 -0.61 4.44 16.75
CA ARG A 49 -0.92 5.76 17.33
C ARG A 49 0.37 6.45 17.79
N PRO A 50 0.39 7.80 17.85
CA PRO A 50 1.49 8.52 18.47
C PRO A 50 1.68 8.15 19.95
N PRO A 51 2.87 8.36 20.53
CA PRO A 51 4.09 8.85 19.88
C PRO A 51 5.03 7.72 19.41
N GLY A 52 6.04 8.07 18.61
CA GLY A 52 7.15 7.16 18.25
C GLY A 52 7.43 7.07 16.74
N PRO A 53 8.50 6.35 16.34
CA PRO A 53 8.94 6.26 14.95
C PRO A 53 7.95 5.55 14.03
N LEU A 54 7.10 4.67 14.58
CA LEU A 54 6.06 3.96 13.83
C LEU A 54 4.76 4.76 13.70
N THR A 55 4.68 5.96 14.28
CA THR A 55 3.46 6.76 14.28
C THR A 55 2.88 6.92 12.88
N GLY A 56 1.62 6.52 12.72
CA GLY A 56 0.91 6.62 11.45
C GLY A 56 1.23 5.52 10.44
N HIS A 57 2.17 4.60 10.71
CA HIS A 57 2.34 3.41 9.87
C HIS A 57 1.23 2.40 10.15
N THR A 58 0.76 1.71 9.11
CA THR A 58 -0.09 0.53 9.29
C THR A 58 0.76 -0.73 9.39
N VAL A 59 0.36 -1.68 10.23
CA VAL A 59 1.07 -2.96 10.35
C VAL A 59 1.10 -3.70 9.01
N GLY A 60 -0.03 -3.73 8.29
CA GLY A 60 -0.10 -4.38 6.98
C GLY A 60 0.87 -3.81 5.96
N ASN A 61 1.12 -2.49 5.95
CA ASN A 61 2.09 -1.91 5.02
C ASN A 61 3.52 -2.36 5.35
N LEU A 62 3.87 -2.47 6.63
CA LEU A 62 5.19 -2.95 7.06
C LEU A 62 5.37 -4.44 6.75
N VAL A 63 4.34 -5.26 6.97
CA VAL A 63 4.34 -6.69 6.62
C VAL A 63 4.53 -6.88 5.13
N LEU A 64 3.77 -6.15 4.29
CA LEU A 64 3.89 -6.25 2.84
C LEU A 64 5.27 -5.84 2.36
N LEU A 65 5.83 -4.74 2.87
CA LEU A 65 7.19 -4.31 2.53
C LEU A 65 8.23 -5.36 2.95
N GLY A 66 8.14 -5.89 4.17
CA GLY A 66 9.04 -6.93 4.65
C GLY A 66 8.97 -8.21 3.80
N LEU A 67 7.77 -8.62 3.38
CA LEU A 67 7.61 -9.77 2.48
C LEU A 67 8.18 -9.51 1.08
N MET A 68 7.99 -8.31 0.53
CA MET A 68 8.57 -7.92 -0.76
C MET A 68 10.11 -7.92 -0.71
N GLU A 69 10.70 -7.41 0.38
CA GLU A 69 12.14 -7.42 0.59
C GLU A 69 12.70 -8.84 0.78
N LEU A 70 12.02 -9.65 1.58
CA LEU A 70 12.46 -11.01 1.89
C LEU A 70 12.40 -11.93 0.67
N LEU A 71 11.34 -11.79 -0.15
CA LEU A 71 11.08 -12.70 -1.27
C LEU A 71 11.63 -12.19 -2.59
N GLY A 72 11.90 -10.87 -2.71
CA GLY A 72 12.33 -10.25 -3.97
C GLY A 72 11.28 -10.29 -5.09
N ASP A 73 10.06 -10.75 -4.79
CA ASP A 73 8.95 -10.87 -5.73
C ASP A 73 7.67 -10.32 -5.08
N PRO A 74 7.11 -9.22 -5.60
CA PRO A 74 5.89 -8.63 -5.06
C PRO A 74 4.66 -9.53 -5.19
N VAL A 75 4.61 -10.40 -6.20
CA VAL A 75 3.50 -11.34 -6.39
C VAL A 75 3.56 -12.43 -5.31
N ALA A 76 4.73 -13.03 -5.09
CA ALA A 76 4.92 -13.99 -4.00
C ALA A 76 4.62 -13.38 -2.63
N ALA A 77 5.02 -12.13 -2.39
CA ALA A 77 4.70 -11.40 -1.17
C ALA A 77 3.19 -11.25 -0.93
N LEU A 78 2.43 -10.94 -1.99
CA LEU A 78 0.98 -10.83 -1.91
C LEU A 78 0.31 -12.18 -1.70
N ASP A 79 0.80 -13.25 -2.32
CA ASP A 79 0.29 -14.61 -2.10
C ASP A 79 0.50 -15.04 -0.63
N HIS A 80 1.65 -14.74 -0.04
CA HIS A 80 1.90 -14.98 1.39
C HIS A 80 0.97 -14.16 2.29
N ALA A 81 0.80 -12.87 2.02
CA ALA A 81 -0.10 -12.02 2.81
C ALA A 81 -1.57 -12.45 2.66
N ALA A 82 -2.00 -12.90 1.48
CA ALA A 82 -3.32 -13.45 1.23
C ALA A 82 -3.57 -14.73 2.06
N ALA A 83 -2.58 -15.61 2.13
CA ALA A 83 -2.66 -16.82 2.96
C ALA A 83 -2.82 -16.48 4.45
N MET A 84 -2.16 -15.42 4.94
CA MET A 84 -2.30 -14.98 6.34
C MET A 84 -3.73 -14.61 6.71
N VAL A 85 -4.53 -14.07 5.79
CA VAL A 85 -5.93 -13.70 6.05
C VAL A 85 -6.95 -14.68 5.45
N GLY A 86 -6.49 -15.80 4.91
CA GLY A 86 -7.36 -16.77 4.24
C GLY A 86 -8.14 -16.17 3.08
N ALA A 87 -7.52 -15.28 2.30
CA ALA A 87 -8.24 -14.50 1.30
C ALA A 87 -8.98 -15.38 0.27
N ALA A 88 -10.25 -15.07 0.01
CA ALA A 88 -11.06 -15.70 -1.03
C ALA A 88 -10.77 -15.06 -2.40
N GLY A 89 -9.65 -15.44 -3.01
CA GLY A 89 -9.19 -14.91 -4.29
C GLY A 89 -7.73 -14.48 -4.24
N ARG A 90 -7.27 -13.77 -5.27
CA ARG A 90 -5.87 -13.36 -5.40
C ARG A 90 -5.77 -11.87 -5.67
N VAL A 91 -4.88 -11.21 -4.94
CA VAL A 91 -4.51 -9.81 -5.18
C VAL A 91 -3.24 -9.79 -6.01
N LEU A 92 -3.29 -9.12 -7.16
CA LEU A 92 -2.15 -8.96 -8.06
C LEU A 92 -1.82 -7.48 -8.23
N PRO A 93 -0.54 -7.11 -8.28
CA PRO A 93 -0.18 -5.74 -8.60
C PRO A 93 -0.33 -5.53 -10.11
N MET A 94 -0.72 -4.31 -10.52
CA MET A 94 -0.81 -3.95 -11.94
C MET A 94 0.56 -4.01 -12.63
N SER A 95 1.64 -3.79 -11.89
CA SER A 95 3.03 -3.87 -12.33
C SER A 95 3.90 -4.36 -11.18
N CYS A 96 4.96 -5.11 -11.49
CA CYS A 96 5.98 -5.48 -10.50
C CYS A 96 7.01 -4.36 -10.27
N GLN A 97 6.96 -3.29 -11.08
CA GLN A 97 7.81 -2.11 -10.95
C GLN A 97 6.99 -0.90 -10.49
N PRO A 98 7.57 0.02 -9.70
CA PRO A 98 6.89 1.25 -9.29
C PRO A 98 6.48 2.10 -10.50
N LEU A 99 5.24 2.57 -10.50
CA LEU A 99 4.71 3.47 -11.53
C LEU A 99 4.37 4.84 -10.94
N GLY A 100 4.64 5.89 -11.71
CA GLY A 100 4.09 7.22 -11.50
C GLY A 100 2.70 7.31 -12.14
N ILE A 101 1.80 8.06 -11.52
CA ILE A 101 0.53 8.45 -12.14
C ILE A 101 0.65 9.94 -12.47
N GLU A 102 0.40 10.28 -13.73
CA GLU A 102 0.34 11.65 -14.22
C GLU A 102 -1.08 11.95 -14.67
N ALA A 103 -1.49 13.20 -14.55
CA ALA A 103 -2.80 13.66 -14.99
C ALA A 103 -2.64 14.99 -15.74
N GLU A 104 -3.24 15.08 -16.93
CA GLU A 104 -3.42 16.35 -17.61
C GLU A 104 -4.68 17.03 -17.06
N VAL A 105 -4.50 18.19 -16.43
CA VAL A 105 -5.62 18.95 -15.85
C VAL A 105 -6.07 19.99 -16.85
N GLN A 106 -7.29 19.83 -17.39
CA GLN A 106 -7.93 20.87 -18.19
C GLN A 106 -8.58 21.91 -17.27
N GLY A 107 -7.95 23.09 -17.18
CA GLY A 107 -8.43 24.27 -16.46
C GLY A 107 -7.89 25.55 -17.10
N PRO A 108 -8.36 26.74 -16.71
CA PRO A 108 -7.81 27.99 -17.21
C PRO A 108 -6.31 28.04 -16.91
N THR A 109 -5.52 28.48 -17.89
CA THR A 109 -4.05 28.59 -17.79
C THR A 109 -3.69 29.38 -16.53
N PRO A 110 -2.88 28.83 -15.60
CA PRO A 110 -2.44 29.60 -14.45
C PRO A 110 -1.61 30.80 -14.93
N PRO A 111 -1.71 31.98 -14.29
CA PRO A 111 -1.02 33.20 -14.74
C PRO A 111 0.51 33.14 -14.59
N TYR A 112 1.07 32.04 -14.06
CA TYR A 112 2.50 31.83 -13.91
C TYR A 112 2.89 30.42 -14.39
N PRO A 113 4.05 30.27 -15.06
CA PRO A 113 4.53 28.97 -15.48
C PRO A 113 4.89 28.13 -14.25
N MET A 114 4.39 26.89 -14.19
CA MET A 114 4.88 25.91 -13.22
C MET A 114 6.26 25.45 -13.67
N MET A 115 7.29 25.78 -12.89
CA MET A 115 8.59 25.12 -12.97
C MET A 115 8.44 23.71 -12.40
N PHE A 116 8.75 22.71 -13.22
CA PHE A 116 8.90 21.31 -12.81
C PHE A 116 10.32 21.07 -12.25
#